data_AF-A0A3C0Q803-F1
#
_entry.id   AF-A0A3C0Q803-F1
#
_cell.length_a   1.000
_cell.length_b   1.000
_cell.length_c   1.000
_cell.angle_alpha   90.00
_cell.angle_beta   90.00
_cell.angle_gamma   90.00
#
_symmetry.space_group_name_H-M   'P 1'
#
loop_
_entity.id
_entity.type
_entity.pdbx_description
1 polymer ?
#
loop_
_entity_poly.entity_id
_entity_poly.type
_entity_poly.pdbx_seq_one_letter_code
_entity_poly.pdbx_strand_id
1 'polypeptide(L)'
;MSKEKFERTKPHLNVGTIGHVDHGKTTLTAAITKVMAEQHGGEFKAFDQIDNAPEERERGITIATSHVEYESDNRHYAHVDCPGHAD
;
A
#
# COMPACT_ATOMS: atom_id res chain seq x y z
N MET A 1 -12.15 18.28 -11.80
CA MET A 1 -11.01 18.94 -11.13
C MET A 1 -9.76 18.22 -11.60
N SER A 2 -8.88 18.91 -12.32
CA SER A 2 -7.59 18.34 -12.76
C SER A 2 -6.83 17.88 -11.51
N LYS A 3 -6.50 16.58 -11.42
CA LYS A 3 -5.58 16.08 -10.39
C LYS A 3 -4.34 16.98 -10.37
N GLU A 4 -3.92 17.43 -9.19
CA GLU A 4 -2.67 18.16 -9.05
C GLU A 4 -1.55 17.40 -9.74
N LYS A 5 -0.71 18.13 -10.47
CA LYS A 5 0.41 17.54 -11.19
C LYS A 5 1.43 17.11 -10.15
N PHE A 6 1.55 15.80 -9.94
CA PHE A 6 2.54 15.25 -9.01
C PHE A 6 3.95 15.68 -9.42
N GLU A 7 4.65 16.38 -8.52
CA GLU A 7 6.04 16.79 -8.73
C GLU A 7 6.99 15.70 -8.23
N ARG A 8 7.73 15.10 -9.15
CA ARG A 8 8.76 14.10 -8.84
C ARG A 8 10.03 14.79 -8.33
N THR A 9 10.03 15.20 -7.07
CA THR A 9 11.20 15.84 -6.43
C THR A 9 12.23 14.83 -5.93
N LYS A 10 11.81 13.60 -5.64
CA LYS A 10 12.66 12.51 -5.11
C LYS A 10 12.81 11.36 -6.12
N PRO A 11 13.92 10.59 -6.08
CA PRO A 11 14.04 9.34 -6.82
C PRO A 11 12.88 8.40 -6.51
N HIS A 12 12.23 7.88 -7.56
CA HIS A 12 11.07 7.02 -7.45
C HIS A 12 11.48 5.54 -7.49
N LEU A 13 10.89 4.71 -6.62
CA LEU A 13 11.09 3.27 -6.61
C LEU A 13 9.76 2.52 -6.49
N ASN A 14 9.58 1.48 -7.31
CA ASN A 14 8.48 0.53 -7.17
C ASN A 14 8.92 -0.60 -6.23
N VAL A 15 8.10 -0.86 -5.22
CA VAL A 15 8.30 -1.93 -4.23
C VAL A 15 7.00 -2.71 -4.05
N GLY A 16 7.02 -3.83 -3.35
CA GLY A 16 5.80 -4.56 -3.04
C GLY A 16 5.97 -5.66 -2.00
N THR A 17 4.86 -6.02 -1.37
CA THR A 17 4.72 -7.11 -0.40
C THR A 17 4.22 -8.36 -1.10
N ILE A 18 5.04 -9.42 -1.05
CA ILE A 18 4.71 -10.75 -1.56
C ILE A 18 4.91 -11.79 -0.46
N GLY A 19 4.24 -12.94 -0.57
CA GLY A 19 4.32 -14.01 0.41
C GLY A 19 3.00 -14.76 0.60
N HIS A 20 3.04 -15.84 1.38
CA HIS A 20 1.91 -16.73 1.60
C HIS A 20 0.71 -16.03 2.25
N VAL A 21 -0.48 -16.62 2.14
CA VAL A 21 -1.70 -16.18 2.84
C VAL A 21 -1.45 -16.07 4.34
N ASP A 22 -2.11 -15.12 5.00
CA ASP A 22 -2.04 -14.84 6.45
C ASP A 22 -0.67 -14.44 7.02
N HIS A 23 0.35 -14.23 6.20
CA HIS A 23 1.65 -13.69 6.64
C HIS A 23 1.61 -12.18 6.97
N GLY A 24 0.43 -11.54 6.94
CA GLY A 24 0.26 -10.14 7.33
C GLY A 24 0.77 -9.11 6.33
N LYS A 25 0.81 -9.43 5.03
CA LYS A 25 1.23 -8.52 3.95
C LYS A 25 0.49 -7.17 4.02
N THR A 26 -0.83 -7.21 3.97
CA THR A 26 -1.69 -6.02 4.00
C THR A 26 -1.59 -5.25 5.31
N THR A 27 -1.50 -5.96 6.45
CA THR A 27 -1.30 -5.33 7.77
C THR A 27 0.04 -4.58 7.82
N LEU A 28 1.10 -5.16 7.27
CA LEU A 28 2.40 -4.52 7.16
C LEU A 28 2.34 -3.30 6.23
N THR A 29 1.69 -3.42 5.07
CA THR A 29 1.51 -2.31 4.13
C THR A 29 0.79 -1.13 4.80
N ALA A 30 -0.31 -1.38 5.52
CA ALA A 30 -1.02 -0.35 6.29
C ALA A 30 -0.13 0.29 7.35
N ALA A 31 0.64 -0.50 8.10
CA ALA A 31 1.56 0.01 9.11
C ALA A 31 2.68 0.89 8.51
N ILE A 32 3.21 0.52 7.35
CA ILE A 32 4.21 1.32 6.63
C ILE A 32 3.62 2.68 6.26
N THR A 33 2.42 2.72 5.66
CA THR A 33 1.80 4.01 5.29
C THR A 33 1.53 4.88 6.53
N LYS A 34 1.15 4.27 7.66
CA LYS A 34 0.93 4.99 8.91
C LYS A 34 2.20 5.66 9.42
N VAL A 35 3.28 4.88 9.55
CA VAL A 35 4.56 5.37 10.07
C VAL A 35 5.13 6.45 9.15
N MET A 36 5.05 6.27 7.84
CA MET A 36 5.53 7.26 6.88
C MET A 36 4.70 8.54 6.91
N ALA A 37 3.36 8.44 7.03
CA ALA A 37 2.49 9.59 7.20
C ALA A 37 2.79 10.38 8.47
N GLU A 38 3.06 9.70 9.58
CA GLU A 38 3.42 10.33 10.86
C GLU A 38 4.81 11.01 10.81
N GLN A 39 5.78 10.46 10.07
CA GLN A 39 7.15 10.97 10.05
C GLN A 39 7.42 12.00 8.94
N HIS A 40 6.88 11.77 7.74
CA HIS A 40 7.20 12.55 6.54
C HIS A 40 5.97 13.25 5.95
N GLY A 41 4.78 13.05 6.53
CA GLY A 41 3.52 13.49 5.94
C GLY A 41 3.02 12.53 4.84
N GLY A 42 1.95 12.92 4.16
CA GLY A 42 1.27 12.07 3.17
C GLY A 42 0.02 11.41 3.72
N GLU A 43 -0.48 10.38 3.02
CA GLU A 43 -1.77 9.76 3.31
C GLU A 43 -1.58 8.39 3.97
N PHE A 44 -2.12 8.24 5.18
CA PHE A 44 -2.27 6.93 5.80
C PHE A 44 -3.36 6.12 5.09
N LYS A 45 -3.07 4.86 4.75
CA LYS A 45 -4.04 3.89 4.23
C LYS A 45 -4.30 2.81 5.28
N ALA A 46 -5.51 2.81 5.81
CA ALA A 46 -5.95 1.78 6.74
C ALA A 46 -6.15 0.43 6.04
N PHE A 47 -6.13 -0.66 6.81
CA PHE A 47 -6.24 -2.03 6.30
C PHE A 47 -7.45 -2.20 5.37
N ASP A 48 -8.62 -1.70 5.78
CA ASP A 48 -9.89 -1.78 5.07
C ASP A 48 -9.95 -0.91 3.80
N GLN A 49 -8.99 0.00 3.62
CA GLN A 49 -8.82 0.79 2.40
C GLN A 49 -7.90 0.10 1.39
N ILE A 50 -7.00 -0.77 1.87
CA ILE A 50 -6.11 -1.60 1.05
C ILE A 50 -6.85 -2.86 0.61
N ASP A 51 -7.55 -3.51 1.56
CA ASP A 51 -8.41 -4.68 1.41
C ASP A 51 -9.87 -4.23 1.29
N ASN A 52 -10.21 -3.67 0.12
CA ASN A 52 -11.45 -2.93 -0.08
C ASN A 52 -12.46 -3.63 -0.99
N ALA A 53 -12.09 -4.73 -1.65
CA ALA A 53 -13.03 -5.45 -2.47
C ALA A 53 -14.10 -6.14 -1.60
N PRO A 54 -15.37 -6.15 -2.01
CA PRO A 54 -16.43 -6.84 -1.27
C PRO A 54 -16.11 -8.32 -1.02
N GLU A 55 -15.52 -9.00 -2.01
CA GLU A 55 -15.13 -10.40 -1.87
C GLU A 55 -13.95 -10.61 -0.90
N GLU A 56 -13.05 -9.64 -0.79
CA GLU A 56 -11.91 -9.69 0.14
C GLU A 56 -12.38 -9.58 1.59
N ARG A 57 -13.29 -8.64 1.87
CA ARG A 57 -13.85 -8.45 3.22
C ARG A 57 -14.63 -9.65 3.72
N GLU A 58 -15.31 -10.37 2.83
CA GLU A 58 -16.05 -11.58 3.17
C GLU A 58 -15.13 -12.79 3.40
N ARG A 59 -13.99 -12.85 2.70
CA ARG A 59 -13.07 -13.99 2.75
C ARG A 59 -11.85 -13.79 3.66
N GLY A 60 -11.57 -12.55 4.09
CA GLY A 60 -10.43 -12.19 4.92
C GLY A 60 -9.07 -12.39 4.23
N ILE A 61 -9.04 -12.40 2.90
CA ILE A 61 -7.83 -12.59 2.10
C ILE A 61 -7.76 -11.53 1.00
N THR A 62 -6.56 -11.05 0.70
CA THR A 62 -6.29 -10.17 -0.44
C THR A 62 -6.47 -10.94 -1.75
N ILE A 63 -7.29 -10.41 -2.66
CA ILE A 63 -7.63 -10.98 -3.97
C ILE A 63 -7.12 -10.06 -5.10
N ALA A 64 -7.19 -8.75 -4.91
CA ALA A 64 -6.76 -7.74 -5.85
C ALA A 64 -5.44 -7.10 -5.41
N THR A 65 -4.59 -6.74 -6.38
CA THR A 65 -3.39 -5.96 -6.08
C THR A 65 -3.76 -4.54 -5.67
N SER A 66 -3.28 -4.10 -4.52
CA SER A 66 -3.53 -2.75 -4.02
C SER A 66 -2.30 -1.87 -4.21
N HIS A 67 -2.50 -0.63 -4.65
CA HIS A 67 -1.42 0.33 -4.86
C HIS A 67 -1.49 1.42 -3.80
N VAL A 68 -0.42 1.57 -3.02
CA VAL A 68 -0.26 2.66 -2.04
C VAL A 68 1.03 3.43 -2.30
N GLU A 69 1.04 4.70 -1.95
CA GLU A 69 2.20 5.57 -2.11
C GLU A 69 2.63 6.11 -0.74
N TYR A 70 3.94 6.19 -0.52
CA TYR A 70 4.54 6.83 0.64
C TYR A 70 5.96 7.28 0.30
N GLU A 71 6.55 8.11 1.15
CA GLU A 71 7.89 8.62 0.92
C GLU A 71 8.73 8.63 2.19
N SER A 72 10.04 8.62 2.00
CA SER A 72 11.03 8.92 3.03
C SER A 72 11.75 10.22 2.67
N ASP A 73 12.72 10.62 3.49
CA ASP A 73 13.59 11.76 3.20
C ASP A 73 14.33 11.61 1.86
N ASN A 74 14.61 10.37 1.44
CA ASN A 74 15.48 10.08 0.31
C ASN A 74 14.75 9.71 -0.97
N ARG A 75 13.54 9.14 -0.90
CA ARG A 75 12.86 8.52 -2.05
C ARG A 75 11.35 8.59 -1.93
N HIS A 76 10.70 8.55 -3.09
CA HIS A 76 9.28 8.27 -3.22
C HIS A 76 9.07 6.80 -3.57
N TYR A 77 8.10 6.14 -2.93
CA TYR A 77 7.78 4.74 -3.15
C TYR A 77 6.35 4.56 -3.66
N ALA A 78 6.21 3.79 -4.74
CA ALA A 78 4.94 3.16 -5.08
C ALA A 78 5.01 1.70 -4.63
N HIS A 79 4.10 1.29 -3.75
CA HIS A 79 4.07 -0.01 -3.12
C HIS A 79 2.87 -0.81 -3.64
N VAL A 80 3.13 -2.02 -4.14
CA VAL A 80 2.11 -2.97 -4.58
C VAL A 80 1.93 -4.06 -3.54
N ASP A 81 0.75 -4.13 -2.92
CA ASP A 81 0.35 -5.23 -2.04
C ASP A 81 -0.25 -6.35 -2.89
N CYS A 82 0.37 -7.53 -2.85
CA CYS A 82 -0.01 -8.66 -3.72
C CYS A 82 -0.80 -9.74 -2.95
N PRO A 83 -1.73 -10.44 -3.63
CA PRO A 83 -2.40 -11.61 -3.06
C PRO A 83 -1.38 -12.71 -2.74
N GLY A 84 -1.67 -13.50 -1.70
CA GLY A 84 -0.84 -14.63 -1.27
C GLY A 84 -1.50 -16.00 -1.42
N HIS A 85 -2.73 -16.01 -1.93
CA HIS A 85 -3.50 -17.22 -2.17
C HIS A 85 -3.22 -17.77 -3.57
N ALA A 86 -3.35 -19.08 -3.75
CA ALA A 86 -3.01 -19.75 -5.01
C ALA A 86 -4.16 -19.76 -6.03
N ASP A 87 -5.39 -19.44 -5.60
CA ASP A 87 -6.58 -19.39 -6.45
C ASP A 87 -6.66 -18.09 -7.26
#